data_AF-A0A8T8WG74-F1
#
_entry.id   AF-A0A8T8WG74-F1
#
_cell.length_a   1.000
_cell.length_b   1.000
_cell.length_c   1.000
_cell.angle_alpha   90.00
_cell.angle_beta   90.00
_cell.angle_gamma   90.00
#
_symmetry.space_group_name_H-M   'P 1'
#
loop_
_entity.id
_entity.type
_entity.pdbx_description
1 polymer ?
#
loop_
_entity_poly.entity_id
_entity_poly.type
_entity_poly.pdbx_seq_one_letter_code
_entity_poly.pdbx_strand_id
1 'polypeptide(L)'
;MSLRHAGATLFGAGLLVCTVLLVTIGPIAAATEAFCPGPRRLAEFAVTGVRAWPPTLTYTDGCNEILLRPSVLWSAVAAAGGLLLAGVGQALVQRA
;
A
#
# COMPACT_ATOMS: atom_id res chain seq x y z
N MET A 1 1.87 -21.36 17.88
CA MET A 1 1.78 -21.73 16.44
C MET A 1 0.62 -21.06 15.69
N SER A 2 -0.60 -20.97 16.27
CA SER A 2 -1.77 -20.38 15.58
C SER A 2 -1.56 -18.93 15.12
N LEU A 3 -1.00 -18.07 15.98
CA LEU A 3 -0.78 -16.64 15.70
C LEU A 3 0.13 -16.41 14.48
N ARG A 4 1.16 -17.24 14.32
CA ARG A 4 2.07 -17.21 13.18
C ARG A 4 1.35 -17.48 11.87
N HIS A 5 0.52 -18.54 11.83
CA HIS A 5 -0.21 -18.93 10.63
C HIS A 5 -1.33 -17.94 10.30
N ALA A 6 -2.04 -17.44 11.30
CA ALA A 6 -3.04 -16.38 11.13
C ALA A 6 -2.39 -15.09 10.58
N GLY A 7 -1.24 -14.69 11.11
CA GLY A 7 -0.50 -13.53 10.60
C GLY A 7 -0.04 -13.72 9.16
N ALA A 8 0.57 -14.86 8.84
CA ALA A 8 1.06 -15.16 7.49
C ALA A 8 -0.06 -15.20 6.44
N THR A 9 -1.21 -15.76 6.80
CA THR A 9 -2.40 -15.79 5.92
C THR A 9 -2.98 -14.40 5.71
N LEU A 10 -3.10 -13.60 6.78
CA LEU A 10 -3.56 -12.21 6.68
C LEU A 10 -2.59 -11.36 5.84
N PHE A 11 -1.28 -11.55 6.00
CA PHE A 11 -0.26 -10.90 5.19
C PHE A 11 -0.42 -11.22 3.71
N GLY A 12 -0.50 -12.52 3.37
CA GLY A 12 -0.65 -12.97 1.99
C GLY A 12 -1.96 -12.50 1.34
N ALA A 13 -3.08 -12.62 2.07
CA ALA A 13 -4.38 -12.17 1.58
C ALA A 13 -4.43 -10.64 1.40
N GLY A 14 -3.89 -9.88 2.36
CA GLY A 14 -3.81 -8.42 2.28
C GLY A 14 -2.97 -7.97 1.09
N LEU A 15 -1.80 -8.57 0.88
CA LEU A 15 -0.93 -8.28 -0.27
C LEU A 15 -1.60 -8.61 -1.59
N LEU A 16 -2.23 -9.78 -1.71
CA LEU A 16 -2.93 -10.20 -2.92
C LEU A 16 -4.07 -9.24 -3.27
N VAL A 17 -4.90 -8.89 -2.29
CA VAL A 17 -5.98 -7.92 -2.51
C VAL A 17 -5.41 -6.54 -2.86
N CYS A 18 -4.33 -6.12 -2.20
CA CYS A 18 -3.67 -4.85 -2.48
C CYS A 18 -3.14 -4.78 -3.91
N THR A 19 -2.45 -5.81 -4.39
CA THR A 19 -1.89 -5.83 -5.74
C THR A 19 -3.00 -5.88 -6.79
N VAL A 20 -4.03 -6.71 -6.59
CA VAL A 20 -5.18 -6.78 -7.50
C VAL A 20 -5.87 -5.42 -7.58
N LEU A 21 -6.17 -4.79 -6.44
CA LEU A 21 -6.83 -3.50 -6.43
C LEU A 21 -5.98 -2.42 -7.09
N LEU A 22 -4.68 -2.36 -6.78
CA LEU A 22 -3.77 -1.37 -7.32
C LEU A 22 -3.71 -1.42 -8.86
N VAL A 23 -3.66 -2.62 -9.43
CA VAL A 23 -3.54 -2.83 -10.88
C VAL A 23 -4.87 -2.66 -11.62
N THR A 24 -6.00 -3.04 -11.02
CA THR A 24 -7.29 -3.08 -11.73
C THR A 24 -8.10 -1.80 -11.62
N ILE A 25 -8.24 -1.27 -10.40
CA ILE A 25 -9.15 -0.15 -10.10
C ILE A 25 -8.55 0.82 -9.08
N GLY A 26 -7.23 0.81 -8.91
CA GLY A 26 -6.52 1.48 -7.82
C GLY A 26 -6.73 3.00 -7.79
N PRO A 27 -6.51 3.71 -8.91
CA PRO A 27 -6.75 5.15 -8.97
C PRO A 27 -8.23 5.52 -8.84
N ILE A 28 -8.55 6.48 -7.96
CA ILE A 28 -9.83 7.20 -7.95
C ILE A 28 -9.80 8.34 -8.93
N ALA A 29 -8.70 9.11 -8.90
CA ALA A 29 -8.50 10.28 -9.71
C ALA A 29 -7.03 10.32 -10.13
N ALA A 30 -6.79 10.74 -11.37
CA ALA A 30 -5.47 11.01 -11.90
C ALA A 30 -5.53 12.36 -12.62
N ALA A 31 -4.64 13.28 -12.25
CA ALA A 31 -4.39 14.49 -12.99
C ALA A 31 -3.14 14.25 -13.84
N THR A 32 -3.31 14.30 -15.16
CA THR A 32 -2.23 14.02 -16.12
C THR A 32 -1.88 15.28 -16.90
N GLU A 33 -0.62 15.69 -16.88
CA GLU A 33 -0.16 16.81 -17.71
C GLU A 33 0.17 16.33 -19.14
N ALA A 34 -0.34 17.04 -20.15
CA ALA A 34 -0.06 16.73 -21.56
C ALA A 34 1.40 17.03 -21.96
N PHE A 35 2.07 17.91 -21.23
CA PHE A 35 3.46 18.28 -21.46
C PHE A 35 4.16 18.53 -20.12
N CYS A 36 5.23 17.79 -19.87
CA CYS A 36 5.97 17.83 -18.61
C CYS A 36 7.46 18.18 -18.87
N PRO A 37 7.77 19.47 -19.05
CA PRO A 37 9.12 19.95 -19.29
C PRO A 37 9.91 20.17 -18.00
N GLY A 38 11.24 20.06 -18.08
CA GLY A 38 12.15 20.39 -17.00
C GLY A 38 12.41 19.25 -15.99
N PRO A 39 13.08 19.54 -14.86
CA PRO A 39 13.57 18.53 -13.92
C PRO A 39 12.46 17.75 -13.19
N ARG A 40 11.19 18.18 -13.26
CA ARG A 40 10.03 17.42 -12.75
C ARG A 40 9.87 16.05 -13.41
N ARG A 41 10.32 15.90 -14.67
CA ARG A 41 10.36 14.60 -15.35
C ARG A 41 11.37 13.61 -14.73
N LEU A 42 12.36 14.13 -13.98
CA LEU A 42 13.45 13.38 -13.38
C LEU A 42 13.29 13.22 -11.86
N ALA A 43 12.45 14.03 -11.23
CA ALA A 43 12.12 13.96 -9.82
C ALA A 43 10.77 13.24 -9.68
N GLU A 44 10.79 11.95 -9.37
CA GLU A 44 10.75 11.43 -8.00
C GLU A 44 9.39 10.75 -7.84
N PHE A 45 9.39 9.43 -7.98
CA PHE A 45 8.27 8.62 -7.50
C PHE A 45 8.14 8.90 -6.00
N ALA A 46 7.18 9.75 -5.65
CA ALA A 46 7.06 10.29 -4.31
C ALA A 46 5.61 10.17 -3.84
N VAL A 47 5.46 9.77 -2.58
CA VAL A 47 4.20 9.90 -1.87
C VAL A 47 4.08 11.37 -1.47
N THR A 48 3.10 12.06 -2.04
CA THR A 48 2.87 13.50 -1.82
C THR A 48 1.85 13.75 -0.73
N GLY A 49 1.03 12.76 -0.38
CA GLY A 49 0.05 12.87 0.69
C GLY A 49 -0.41 11.53 1.22
N VAL A 50 -0.64 11.48 2.53
CA VAL A 50 -1.31 10.36 3.20
C VAL A 50 -2.44 10.92 4.05
N ARG A 51 -3.65 10.43 3.83
CA ARG A 51 -4.81 10.75 4.67
C ARG A 51 -5.16 9.54 5.51
N ALA A 52 -5.48 9.75 6.79
CA ALA A 52 -5.86 8.68 7.70
C ALA A 52 -7.35 8.29 7.60
N TRP A 53 -8.24 9.25 7.31
CA TRP A 53 -9.69 8.97 7.21
C TRP A 53 -10.40 9.84 6.15
N PRO A 54 -11.06 9.23 5.15
CA PRO A 54 -10.86 7.84 4.73
C PRO A 54 -9.39 7.61 4.34
N PRO A 55 -8.80 6.43 4.62
CA PRO A 55 -7.38 6.21 4.39
C PRO A 55 -7.10 6.29 2.90
N THR A 56 -6.31 7.25 2.45
CA THR A 56 -5.99 7.44 1.03
C THR A 56 -4.54 7.86 0.88
N LEU A 57 -3.96 7.59 -0.29
CA LEU A 57 -2.60 7.96 -0.61
C LEU A 57 -2.57 8.67 -1.95
N THR A 58 -1.89 9.81 -1.97
CA THR A 58 -1.60 10.57 -3.17
C THR A 58 -0.13 10.36 -3.49
N TYR A 59 0.17 9.97 -4.73
CA TYR A 59 1.54 9.85 -5.20
C TYR A 59 1.70 10.56 -6.54
N THR A 60 2.94 10.91 -6.84
CA THR A 60 3.35 11.41 -8.16
C THR A 60 4.37 10.48 -8.79
N ASP A 61 4.31 10.36 -10.11
CA ASP A 61 5.35 9.75 -10.95
C ASP A 61 6.25 10.83 -11.62
N GLY A 62 6.18 12.07 -11.11
CA GLY A 62 6.89 13.25 -11.61
C GLY A 62 6.02 14.16 -12.47
N CYS A 63 5.11 13.59 -13.26
CA CYS A 63 4.28 14.35 -14.22
C CYS A 63 2.77 14.18 -14.00
N ASN A 64 2.37 13.14 -13.27
CA ASN A 64 1.00 12.86 -12.92
C ASN A 64 0.83 12.91 -11.41
N GLU A 65 -0.35 13.34 -10.97
CA GLU A 65 -0.79 13.20 -9.58
C GLU A 65 -1.89 12.17 -9.51
N ILE A 66 -1.71 11.16 -8.67
CA ILE A 66 -2.58 9.98 -8.63
C ILE A 66 -3.09 9.79 -7.20
N LEU A 67 -4.41 9.78 -7.05
CA LEU A 67 -5.09 9.51 -5.79
C LEU A 67 -5.60 8.07 -5.78
N LEU A 68 -5.13 7.27 -4.81
CA LEU A 68 -5.52 5.87 -4.67
C LEU A 68 -6.82 5.69 -3.86
N ARG A 69 -7.54 4.60 -4.18
CA ARG A 69 -8.72 4.16 -3.45
C ARG A 69 -8.40 3.79 -2.00
N PRO A 70 -9.32 4.07 -1.06
CA PRO A 70 -9.15 3.61 0.31
C PRO A 70 -9.01 2.11 0.48
N SER A 71 -9.65 1.33 -0.39
CA SER A 71 -9.55 -0.13 -0.37
C SER A 71 -8.11 -0.62 -0.58
N VAL A 72 -7.32 0.06 -1.43
CA VAL A 72 -5.89 -0.25 -1.63
C VAL A 72 -5.15 -0.04 -0.32
N LEU A 73 -5.33 1.10 0.34
CA LEU A 73 -4.64 1.40 1.60
C LEU A 73 -5.07 0.45 2.73
N TRP A 74 -6.36 0.14 2.84
CA TRP A 74 -6.86 -0.83 3.82
C TRP A 74 -6.25 -2.22 3.62
N SER A 75 -6.12 -2.68 2.38
CA SER A 75 -5.49 -3.97 2.09
C SER A 75 -3.98 -3.97 2.40
N ALA A 76 -3.28 -2.86 2.19
CA ALA A 76 -1.89 -2.69 2.62
C ALA A 76 -1.76 -2.69 4.16
N VAL A 77 -2.68 -2.04 4.88
CA VAL A 77 -2.73 -2.07 6.35
C VAL A 77 -2.99 -3.47 6.86
N ALA A 78 -3.90 -4.22 6.24
CA ALA A 78 -4.14 -5.63 6.56
C ALA A 78 -2.88 -6.47 6.35
N ALA A 79 -2.15 -6.25 5.25
CA ALA A 79 -0.88 -6.93 5.00
C ALA A 79 0.15 -6.60 6.09
N ALA A 80 0.36 -5.32 6.40
CA ALA A 80 1.29 -4.89 7.44
C ALA A 80 0.92 -5.48 8.83
N GLY A 81 -0.36 -5.48 9.19
CA GLY A 81 -0.86 -6.11 10.40
C GLY A 81 -0.62 -7.62 10.43
N GLY A 82 -0.84 -8.31 9.32
CA GLY A 82 -0.52 -9.73 9.16
C GLY A 82 0.97 -10.02 9.35
N LEU A 83 1.85 -9.20 8.79
CA LEU A 83 3.30 -9.33 8.95
C LEU A 83 3.72 -9.18 10.42
N LEU A 84 3.18 -8.18 11.12
CA LEU A 84 3.44 -7.97 12.54
C LEU A 84 2.96 -9.15 13.38
N LEU A 85 1.74 -9.64 13.15
CA LEU A 85 1.19 -10.81 13.84
C LEU A 85 2.01 -12.07 13.58
N ALA A 86 2.47 -12.26 12.34
CA ALA A 86 3.35 -13.37 11.98
C ALA A 86 4.68 -13.26 12.74
N GLY A 87 5.29 -12.07 12.75
CA GLY A 87 6.54 -11.78 13.46
C GLY A 87 6.43 -12.00 14.97
N VAL A 88 5.38 -11.49 15.61
CA VAL A 88 5.08 -11.75 17.02
C VAL A 88 4.90 -13.25 17.27
N GLY A 89 4.15 -13.93 16.41
CA GLY A 89 3.94 -15.38 16.49
C GLY A 89 5.24 -16.17 16.39
N GLN A 90 6.19 -15.75 15.54
CA GLN A 90 7.52 -16.35 15.44
C GLN A 90 8.35 -16.09 16.71
N ALA A 91 8.39 -14.84 17.18
CA ALA A 91 9.15 -14.47 18.37
C ALA A 91 8.68 -15.23 19.62
N LEU A 92 7.36 -15.47 19.75
CA LEU A 92 6.81 -16.27 20.84
C LEU A 92 7.20 -17.75 20.75
N VAL A 93 7.25 -18.32 19.54
CA VAL A 93 7.69 -19.71 19.34
C VAL A 93 9.17 -19.87 19.63
N GLN A 94 10.01 -18.90 19.27
CA GLN A 94 11.46 -18.95 19.54
C GLN A 94 11.83 -18.80 21.02
N ARG A 95 10.90 -18.30 21.85
CA ARG A 95 11.08 -18.13 23.30
C ARG A 95 10.52 -19.28 24.14
N ALA A 96 9.81 -20.22 23.51
CA ALA A 96 9.22 -21.40 24.15
C ALA A 96 10.14 -22.61 23.95
#